data_AF-A0AAJ0AQL1-F1
#
_entry.id   AF-A0AAJ0AQL1-F1
#
_cell.length_a   1.000
_cell.length_b   1.000
_cell.length_c   1.000
_cell.angle_alpha   90.00
_cell.angle_beta   90.00
_cell.angle_gamma   90.00
#
_symmetry.space_group_name_H-M   'P 1'
#
loop_
_entity.id
_entity.type
_entity.pdbx_description
1 polymer ?
#
loop_
_entity_poly.entity_id
_entity_poly.type
_entity_poly.pdbx_seq_one_letter_code
_entity_poly.pdbx_strand_id
1 'polypeptide(L)'
;MSAVINLLNTIWTRFSTNLRGTLEGMSAEKWIRLVIIVGAYCLLRPYLMKLAGSSQMKQHETKPEDEFDGPKAKVQPNTLRGQVDIPGDSDDEGTSQATGATSTSTDWGKKARKRQRDVLKKMIDVEEKRLAELQEDDEDKDIEEFLVKE
;
A
#
# COMPACT_ATOMS: atom_id res chain seq x y z
N MET A 1 -2.83 -33.68 -10.51
CA MET A 1 -3.23 -33.77 -9.08
C MET A 1 -2.31 -34.68 -8.27
N SER A 2 -2.01 -35.91 -8.71
CA SER A 2 -1.09 -36.83 -8.00
C SER A 2 0.31 -36.27 -7.73
N ALA A 3 0.91 -35.56 -8.67
CA ALA A 3 2.24 -34.94 -8.49
C ALA A 3 2.27 -33.88 -7.38
N VAL A 4 1.20 -33.08 -7.26
CA VAL A 4 1.07 -32.06 -6.21
C VAL A 4 0.85 -32.71 -4.85
N ILE A 5 0.05 -33.78 -4.79
CA ILE A 5 -0.17 -34.56 -3.56
C ILE A 5 1.14 -35.23 -3.11
N ASN A 6 1.93 -35.79 -4.04
CA ASN A 6 3.23 -36.37 -3.73
C ASN A 6 4.25 -35.32 -3.26
N LEU A 7 4.24 -34.13 -3.85
CA LEU A 7 5.07 -33.01 -3.41
C LEU A 7 4.69 -32.56 -1.99
N LEU A 8 3.38 -32.42 -1.71
CA LEU A 8 2.87 -32.08 -0.39
C LEU A 8 3.27 -33.14 0.65
N ASN A 9 3.11 -34.42 0.34
CA ASN A 9 3.54 -35.51 1.22
C ASN A 9 5.05 -35.51 1.45
N THR A 10 5.84 -35.20 0.43
CA THR A 10 7.30 -35.10 0.56
C THR A 10 7.70 -33.92 1.44
N ILE A 11 7.11 -32.74 1.22
CA ILE A 11 7.35 -31.55 2.04
C ILE A 11 6.94 -31.83 3.49
N TRP A 12 5.76 -32.41 3.69
CA TRP A 12 5.23 -32.74 5.01
C TRP A 12 6.11 -33.72 5.76
N THR A 13 6.48 -34.84 5.13
CA THR A 13 7.34 -35.86 5.76
C THR A 13 8.72 -35.30 6.08
N ARG A 14 9.33 -34.50 5.21
CA ARG A 14 10.60 -33.83 5.48
C ARG A 14 10.48 -32.84 6.63
N PHE A 15 9.44 -32.01 6.62
CA PHE A 15 9.17 -31.05 7.69
C PHE A 15 8.96 -31.73 9.04
N SER A 16 8.09 -32.74 9.11
CA SER A 16 7.78 -33.46 10.34
C SER A 16 8.98 -34.22 10.89
N THR A 17 9.80 -34.83 10.01
CA THR A 17 10.98 -35.59 10.42
C THR A 17 12.08 -34.65 10.92
N ASN A 18 12.28 -33.52 10.26
CA ASN A 18 13.26 -32.50 10.69
C ASN A 18 12.84 -31.82 12.00
N LEU A 19 11.55 -31.53 12.19
CA LEU A 19 11.03 -30.97 13.45
C LEU A 19 11.15 -31.96 14.60
N ARG A 20 10.81 -33.23 14.39
CA ARG A 20 10.99 -34.26 15.41
C ARG A 20 12.46 -34.43 15.77
N GLY A 21 13.35 -34.51 14.78
CA GLY A 21 14.79 -34.63 15.02
C GLY A 21 15.41 -33.44 15.75
N THR A 22 14.92 -32.22 15.49
CA THR A 22 15.38 -31.02 16.23
C THR A 22 14.87 -30.97 17.67
N LEU A 23 13.69 -31.54 17.94
CA LEU A 23 13.12 -31.61 19.29
C LEU A 23 13.68 -32.79 20.11
N GLU A 24 13.89 -33.97 19.52
CA GLU A 24 14.43 -35.16 20.20
C GLU A 24 15.91 -35.02 20.59
N GLY A 25 16.71 -34.29 19.79
CA GLY A 25 18.13 -34.07 20.06
C GLY A 25 18.45 -32.95 21.07
N MET A 26 17.45 -32.44 21.78
CA MET A 26 17.60 -31.23 22.59
C MET A 26 17.84 -31.55 24.06
N SER A 27 19.07 -31.27 24.53
CA SER A 27 19.40 -31.32 25.96
C SER A 27 18.77 -30.13 26.70
N ALA A 28 18.63 -30.23 28.03
CA ALA A 28 18.09 -29.17 28.86
C ALA A 28 18.85 -27.84 28.71
N GLU A 29 20.17 -27.88 28.52
CA GLU A 29 20.98 -26.68 28.28
C GLU A 29 20.59 -25.95 26.98
N LYS A 30 20.32 -26.70 25.89
CA LYS A 30 19.91 -26.12 24.60
C LYS A 30 18.53 -25.47 24.70
N TRP A 31 17.61 -26.09 25.45
CA TRP A 31 16.29 -25.51 25.72
C TRP A 31 16.40 -24.19 26.49
N ILE A 32 17.20 -24.15 27.55
CA ILE A 32 17.42 -22.92 28.33
C ILE A 32 18.00 -21.83 27.43
N ARG A 33 19.00 -22.15 26.60
CA ARG A 33 19.59 -21.18 25.65
C ARG A 33 18.56 -20.64 24.67
N LEU A 34 17.68 -21.50 24.13
CA LEU A 34 16.61 -21.09 23.22
C LEU A 34 15.61 -20.16 23.91
N VAL A 35 15.17 -20.51 25.12
CA VAL A 35 14.25 -19.69 25.92
C VAL A 35 14.87 -18.34 26.25
N ILE A 36 16.16 -18.29 26.59
CA ILE A 36 16.87 -17.02 26.84
C ILE A 36 16.89 -16.14 25.59
N ILE A 37 17.24 -16.70 24.42
CA ILE A 37 17.31 -15.92 23.17
C ILE A 37 15.93 -15.39 22.77
N VAL A 38 14.93 -16.26 22.75
CA VAL A 38 13.55 -15.90 22.36
C VAL A 38 12.94 -14.96 23.39
N GLY A 39 13.11 -15.26 24.68
CA GLY A 39 12.66 -14.43 25.79
C GLY A 39 13.29 -13.04 25.73
N ALA A 40 14.61 -12.95 25.57
CA ALA A 40 15.31 -11.69 25.43
C ALA A 40 14.79 -10.88 24.22
N TYR A 41 14.56 -11.51 23.07
CA TYR A 41 13.97 -10.81 21.92
C TYR A 41 12.54 -10.32 22.18
N CYS A 42 11.69 -11.14 22.78
CA CYS A 42 10.32 -10.77 23.13
C CYS A 42 10.29 -9.59 24.10
N LEU A 43 11.19 -9.55 25.08
CA LEU A 43 11.33 -8.41 25.98
C LEU A 43 11.95 -7.20 25.29
N LEU A 44 12.97 -7.37 24.45
CA LEU A 44 13.69 -6.26 23.80
C LEU A 44 12.85 -5.54 22.73
N ARG A 45 12.06 -6.29 21.95
CA ARG A 45 11.24 -5.78 20.84
C ARG A 45 10.34 -4.60 21.19
N PRO A 46 9.52 -4.61 22.26
CA PRO A 46 8.66 -3.47 22.59
C PRO A 46 9.47 -2.21 22.92
N TYR A 47 10.62 -2.33 23.60
CA TYR A 47 11.46 -1.17 23.91
C TYR A 47 12.15 -0.59 22.68
N LEU A 48 12.63 -1.46 21.76
CA LEU A 48 13.16 -1.03 20.47
C LEU A 48 12.09 -0.30 19.64
N MET A 49 10.86 -0.80 19.64
CA MET A 49 9.74 -0.14 18.95
C MET A 49 9.39 1.22 19.57
N LYS A 50 9.41 1.35 20.90
CA LYS A 50 9.17 2.65 21.57
C LYS A 50 10.25 3.69 21.21
N LEU A 51 11.52 3.27 21.14
CA LEU A 51 12.61 4.15 20.74
C LEU A 51 12.53 4.55 19.27
N ALA A 52 12.28 3.58 18.38
CA ALA A 52 12.12 3.84 16.95
C ALA A 52 10.89 4.73 16.67
N GLY A 53 9.76 4.46 17.32
CA GLY A 53 8.54 5.26 17.19
C GLY A 53 8.71 6.70 17.64
N SER A 54 9.48 6.95 18.71
CA SER A 54 9.77 8.32 19.17
C SER A 54 10.58 9.14 18.17
N SER A 55 11.48 8.50 17.40
CA SER A 55 12.26 9.17 16.36
C SER A 55 11.41 9.46 15.12
N GLN A 56 10.51 8.54 14.75
CA GLN A 56 9.57 8.75 13.65
C GLN A 56 8.59 9.88 13.98
N MET A 57 8.02 9.89 15.18
CA MET A 57 7.09 10.94 15.61
C MET A 57 7.75 12.32 15.64
N LYS A 58 9.01 12.42 16.13
CA LYS A 58 9.78 13.67 16.05
C LYS A 58 10.02 14.14 14.61
N GLN A 59 10.33 13.24 13.68
CA GLN A 59 10.51 13.61 12.26
C GLN A 59 9.20 14.04 11.58
N HIS A 60 8.07 13.55 12.06
CA HIS A 60 6.73 13.98 11.61
C HIS A 60 6.28 15.29 12.27
N GLU A 61 6.80 15.63 13.46
CA GLU A 61 6.53 16.90 14.15
C GLU A 61 7.50 18.02 13.73
N THR A 62 8.76 17.73 13.37
CA THR A 62 9.77 18.75 13.00
C THR A 62 9.74 19.21 11.53
N LYS A 63 8.72 18.86 10.75
CA LYS A 63 8.44 19.48 9.45
C LYS A 63 6.95 19.79 9.36
N PRO A 64 6.54 21.08 9.37
CA PRO A 64 6.92 21.98 8.28
C PRO A 64 6.98 23.49 8.65
N GLU A 65 7.83 23.96 9.56
CA GLU A 65 7.93 25.42 9.80
C GLU A 65 9.38 25.93 9.79
N ASP A 66 10.31 25.25 10.46
CA ASP A 66 11.65 25.78 10.68
C ASP A 66 12.73 24.77 10.28
N GLU A 67 13.80 25.27 9.65
CA GLU A 67 15.08 24.59 9.38
C GLU A 67 15.22 23.85 8.03
N PHE A 68 15.30 24.63 6.94
CA PHE A 68 16.12 24.27 5.77
C PHE A 68 17.10 25.40 5.44
N ASP A 69 18.25 25.40 6.12
CA ASP A 69 19.41 26.26 5.79
C ASP A 69 20.37 25.53 4.81
N GLY A 70 19.79 25.02 3.72
CA GLY A 70 20.50 24.37 2.61
C GLY A 70 20.08 24.97 1.27
N PRO A 71 20.82 24.75 0.17
CA PRO A 71 20.49 25.35 -1.13
C PRO A 71 19.12 24.84 -1.57
N LYS A 72 18.15 25.76 -1.58
CA LYS A 72 16.74 25.54 -1.93
C LYS A 72 16.65 24.63 -3.14
N ALA A 73 16.08 23.43 -2.96
CA ALA A 73 15.64 22.64 -4.10
C ALA A 73 14.66 23.52 -4.90
N LYS A 74 15.03 23.86 -6.14
CA LYS A 74 14.31 24.78 -7.04
C LYS A 74 12.88 24.36 -7.37
N VAL A 75 12.43 23.22 -6.87
CA VAL A 75 11.12 22.65 -7.14
C VAL A 75 10.57 22.11 -5.83
N GLN A 76 9.65 22.85 -5.21
CA GLN A 76 8.82 22.31 -4.14
C GLN A 76 7.82 21.29 -4.72
N PRO A 77 7.39 20.27 -3.94
CA PRO A 77 6.36 19.33 -4.37
C PRO A 77 5.06 19.98 -4.85
N ASN A 78 4.75 21.19 -4.36
CA ASN A 78 3.56 21.95 -4.77
C ASN A 78 3.79 22.85 -5.99
N THR A 79 5.04 23.09 -6.42
CA THR A 79 5.35 23.86 -7.64
C THR A 79 4.93 23.14 -8.92
N LEU A 80 4.79 21.81 -8.89
CA LEU A 80 4.39 21.00 -10.05
C LEU A 80 2.87 20.81 -10.16
N ARG A 81 2.09 21.22 -9.15
CA ARG A 81 0.63 21.11 -9.16
C ARG A 81 0.04 22.32 -9.89
N GLY A 82 -0.07 22.20 -11.21
CA GLY A 82 -0.67 23.22 -12.09
C GLY A 82 0.26 23.78 -13.18
N GLN A 83 1.55 23.44 -13.17
CA GLN A 83 2.53 23.90 -14.18
C GLN A 83 2.85 22.84 -15.25
N VAL A 84 2.33 21.62 -15.10
CA VAL A 84 2.39 20.60 -16.16
C VAL A 84 1.07 20.69 -16.92
N ASP A 85 1.13 21.32 -18.09
CA ASP A 85 0.15 21.10 -19.16
C ASP A 85 0.21 19.59 -19.43
N ILE A 86 -0.78 18.85 -18.92
CA ILE A 86 -0.93 17.44 -19.25
C ILE A 86 -1.20 17.44 -20.75
N PRO A 87 -0.31 16.89 -21.60
CA PRO A 87 -0.58 16.82 -23.03
C PRO A 87 -1.94 16.16 -23.17
N GLY A 88 -2.86 16.90 -23.82
CA GLY A 88 -4.24 16.50 -24.00
C GLY A 88 -4.31 15.06 -24.46
N ASP A 89 -5.29 14.38 -23.88
CA ASP A 89 -5.81 13.07 -24.25
C ASP A 89 -5.42 12.69 -25.69
N SER A 90 -4.34 11.92 -25.85
CA SER A 90 -4.02 11.29 -27.13
C SER A 90 -4.77 9.98 -27.17
N ASP A 91 -6.07 10.13 -27.33
CA ASP A 91 -7.04 9.15 -27.77
C ASP A 91 -6.95 9.05 -29.31
N ASP A 92 -5.76 8.72 -29.84
CA ASP A 92 -5.56 8.58 -31.29
C ASP A 92 -5.13 7.14 -31.62
N GLU A 93 -6.10 6.38 -32.13
CA GLU A 93 -5.85 5.19 -32.93
C GLU A 93 -5.07 5.59 -34.19
N GLY A 94 -3.73 5.56 -34.14
CA GLY A 94 -2.93 5.91 -35.31
C GLY A 94 -1.51 5.36 -35.25
N THR A 95 -1.26 4.31 -36.03
CA THR A 95 0.07 3.77 -36.27
C THR A 95 1.00 4.85 -36.85
N SER A 96 2.10 5.18 -36.18
CA SER A 96 3.33 5.62 -36.84
C SER A 96 4.57 5.53 -35.95
N GLN A 97 5.66 5.20 -36.63
CA GLN A 97 6.90 4.60 -36.18
C GLN A 97 8.00 5.65 -35.91
N ALA A 98 9.02 5.21 -35.17
CA ALA A 98 10.34 5.82 -34.91
C ALA A 98 10.38 6.86 -33.78
N THR A 99 11.25 6.72 -32.77
CA THR A 99 12.68 6.43 -32.86
C THR A 99 13.18 5.59 -31.67
N GLY A 100 14.15 4.72 -31.96
CA GLY A 100 14.67 3.73 -31.03
C GLY A 100 15.48 4.30 -29.87
N ALA A 101 15.08 3.91 -28.67
CA ALA A 101 15.97 3.72 -27.53
C ALA A 101 15.35 2.68 -26.59
N THR A 102 15.85 1.46 -26.72
CA THR A 102 15.88 0.35 -25.74
C THR A 102 15.27 0.67 -24.36
N SER A 103 14.00 0.30 -24.12
CA SER A 103 13.45 0.26 -22.76
C SER A 103 12.32 -0.75 -22.58
N THR A 104 12.56 -2.01 -22.96
CA THR A 104 11.69 -3.17 -22.66
C THR A 104 11.64 -3.56 -21.17
N SER A 105 12.10 -2.70 -20.25
CA SER A 105 12.17 -2.95 -18.79
C SER A 105 11.22 -2.06 -17.96
N THR A 106 10.61 -1.02 -18.55
CA THR A 106 9.95 0.07 -17.78
C THR A 106 8.41 -0.01 -17.76
N ASP A 107 7.79 -0.99 -18.43
CA ASP A 107 6.33 -1.02 -18.62
C ASP A 107 5.53 -1.91 -17.64
N TRP A 108 6.18 -2.73 -16.82
CA TRP A 108 5.48 -3.62 -15.89
C TRP A 108 4.69 -2.85 -14.81
N GLY A 109 5.13 -1.65 -14.46
CA GLY A 109 4.48 -0.82 -13.44
C GLY A 109 3.39 0.12 -13.97
N LYS A 110 3.43 0.51 -15.25
CA LYS A 110 2.48 1.50 -15.79
C LYS A 110 1.06 0.95 -15.88
N LYS A 111 0.90 -0.30 -16.31
CA LYS A 111 -0.42 -0.97 -16.40
C LYS A 111 -1.05 -1.20 -15.04
N ALA A 112 -0.25 -1.56 -14.03
CA ALA A 112 -0.72 -1.72 -12.65
C ALA A 112 -1.17 -0.37 -12.05
N ARG A 113 -0.39 0.70 -12.25
CA ARG A 113 -0.75 2.05 -11.81
C ARG A 113 -1.99 2.59 -12.53
N LYS A 114 -2.16 2.32 -13.83
CA LYS A 114 -3.37 2.68 -14.59
C LYS A 114 -4.61 2.01 -13.98
N ARG A 115 -4.55 0.71 -13.72
CA ARG A 115 -5.64 -0.04 -13.07
C ARG A 115 -5.97 0.48 -11.67
N GLN A 116 -4.96 0.81 -10.87
CA GLN A 116 -5.17 1.40 -9.53
C GLN A 116 -5.90 2.74 -9.61
N ARG A 117 -5.51 3.61 -10.56
CA ARG A 117 -6.18 4.89 -10.80
C ARG A 117 -7.61 4.72 -11.30
N ASP A 118 -7.86 3.76 -12.20
CA ASP A 118 -9.21 3.50 -12.72
C ASP A 118 -10.15 2.97 -11.63
N VAL A 119 -9.64 2.14 -10.71
CA VAL A 119 -10.41 1.67 -9.55
C VAL A 119 -10.73 2.84 -8.61
N LEU A 120 -9.75 3.70 -8.32
CA LEU A 120 -9.97 4.87 -7.45
C LEU A 120 -10.98 5.85 -8.06
N LYS A 121 -10.89 6.12 -9.38
CA LYS A 121 -11.88 6.95 -10.10
C LYS A 121 -13.29 6.36 -9.98
N LYS A 122 -13.44 5.06 -10.23
CA LYS A 122 -14.73 4.38 -10.10
C LYS A 122 -15.29 4.43 -8.68
N MET A 123 -14.44 4.34 -7.66
CA MET A 123 -14.88 4.47 -6.26
C MET A 123 -15.39 5.88 -5.96
N ILE A 124 -14.66 6.90 -6.42
CA ILE A 124 -15.05 8.32 -6.27
C ILE A 124 -16.37 8.59 -7.02
N ASP A 125 -16.49 8.17 -8.28
CA ASP A 125 -17.71 8.37 -9.08
C ASP A 125 -18.94 7.71 -8.45
N VAL A 126 -18.77 6.55 -7.79
CA VAL A 126 -19.86 5.87 -7.08
C VAL A 126 -20.25 6.62 -5.81
N GLU A 127 -19.28 7.17 -5.09
CA GLU A 127 -19.53 7.95 -3.87
C GLU A 127 -20.19 9.30 -4.20
N GLU A 128 -19.77 9.98 -5.27
CA GLU A 128 -20.42 11.18 -5.78
C GLU A 128 -21.87 10.91 -6.21
N LYS A 129 -22.13 9.81 -6.93
CA LYS A 129 -23.50 9.42 -7.28
C LYS A 129 -24.36 9.11 -6.07
N ARG A 130 -23.81 8.41 -5.08
CA ARG A 130 -24.52 8.14 -3.82
C ARG A 130 -24.85 9.44 -3.09
N LEU A 131 -23.95 10.42 -3.08
CA LEU A 131 -24.20 11.74 -2.48
C LEU A 131 -25.26 12.52 -3.26
N ALA A 132 -25.24 12.46 -4.59
CA ALA A 132 -26.23 13.10 -5.45
C ALA A 132 -27.63 12.50 -5.24
N GLU A 133 -27.75 11.17 -5.19
CA GLU A 133 -29.03 10.49 -4.89
C GLU A 133 -29.58 10.88 -3.51
N LEU A 134 -28.72 11.04 -2.50
CA LEU A 134 -29.14 11.53 -1.17
C LEU A 134 -29.57 13.00 -1.17
N GLN A 135 -28.95 13.85 -1.98
CA GLN A 135 -29.35 15.26 -2.13
C GLN A 135 -30.65 15.39 -2.91
N GLU A 136 -30.85 14.61 -3.97
CA GLU A 136 -32.11 14.57 -4.72
C GLU A 136 -33.27 14.06 -3.83
N ASP A 137 -33.05 13.02 -3.01
CA ASP A 137 -34.06 12.53 -2.05
C ASP A 137 -34.44 13.58 -0.98
N ASP A 138 -33.47 14.38 -0.51
CA ASP A 138 -33.72 15.46 0.45
C ASP A 138 -34.45 16.65 -0.21
N GLU A 139 -34.10 17.01 -1.45
CA GLU A 139 -34.76 18.09 -2.22
C GLU A 139 -36.22 17.73 -2.58
N ASP A 140 -36.49 16.49 -2.98
CA ASP A 140 -37.87 16.03 -3.26
C ASP A 140 -38.73 16.02 -2.00
N LYS A 141 -38.14 15.65 -0.85
CA LYS A 141 -38.82 15.66 0.45
C LYS A 141 -39.16 17.07 0.94
N ASP A 142 -38.27 18.03 0.71
CA ASP A 142 -38.54 19.44 1.00
C ASP A 142 -39.66 20.01 0.10
N ILE A 143 -39.83 19.49 -1.12
CA ILE A 143 -40.92 19.88 -2.04
C ILE A 143 -42.26 19.22 -1.66
N GLU A 144 -42.26 17.97 -1.17
CA GLU A 144 -43.47 17.28 -0.68
C GLU A 144 -44.16 18.05 0.46
N GLU A 145 -43.39 18.70 1.34
CA GLU A 145 -43.92 19.55 2.43
C GLU A 145 -44.78 20.72 1.89
N PHE A 146 -44.46 21.24 0.71
CA PHE A 146 -45.21 22.32 0.06
C PHE A 146 -46.35 21.85 -0.87
N LEU A 147 -46.47 20.55 -1.14
CA LEU A 147 -47.52 19.99 -2.01
C LEU A 147 -48.81 19.58 -1.26
N VAL A 148 -48.79 19.56 0.08
CA VAL A 148 -50.00 19.39 0.91
C VAL A 148 -50.82 20.68 0.87
N LYS A 149 -51.63 20.79 -0.19
CA LYS A 149 -52.52 21.90 -0.48
C LYS A 149 -53.86 21.72 0.25
N GLU A 150 -54.34 22.77 0.92
CA GLU A 150 -55.77 22.98 1.24
C GLU A 150 -56.66 22.90 -0.01
#